data_AF-A0A528A3I3-F1
#
_entry.id   AF-A0A528A3I3-F1
#
_cell.length_a   1.000
_cell.length_b   1.000
_cell.length_c   1.000
_cell.angle_alpha   90.00
_cell.angle_beta   90.00
_cell.angle_gamma   90.00
#
_symmetry.space_group_name_H-M   'P 1'
#
loop_
_entity.id
_entity.type
_entity.pdbx_description
1 polymer ?
#
loop_
_entity_poly.entity_id
_entity_poly.type
_entity_poly.pdbx_seq_one_letter_code
_entity_poly.pdbx_strand_id
1 'polypeptide(L)' 'GLEIHGWDGEIHVTRPRLPIGIDTLTLSHLGVGAKAVDLTFQRVGDRVVAFLADRHDGLVPLIVRT' A
#
# COMPACT_ATOMS: atom_id res chain seq x y z
N GLY A 1 -9.12 -3.96 3.89
CA GLY A 1 -7.94 -4.59 3.27
C GLY A 1 -6.97 -3.51 2.89
N LEU A 2 -7.38 -2.67 1.95
CA LEU A 2 -6.79 -1.36 1.65
C LEU A 2 -7.89 -0.31 1.80
N GLU A 3 -7.61 0.78 2.51
CA GLU A 3 -8.49 1.93 2.75
C GLU A 3 -7.70 3.21 2.51
N ILE A 4 -8.33 4.19 1.86
CA ILE A 4 -7.72 5.48 1.51
C ILE A 4 -8.45 6.59 2.28
N HIS A 5 -7.75 7.24 3.20
CA HIS A 5 -8.25 8.37 3.95
C HIS A 5 -7.80 9.65 3.27
N GLY A 6 -8.55 10.07 2.24
CA GLY A 6 -8.14 11.21 1.40
C GLY A 6 -8.12 12.56 2.12
N TRP A 7 -8.95 12.74 3.16
CA TRP A 7 -8.97 13.96 3.97
C TRP A 7 -7.77 14.05 4.91
N ASP A 8 -7.48 12.96 5.61
CA ASP A 8 -6.35 12.86 6.54
C ASP A 8 -5.01 12.65 5.79
N GLY A 9 -5.09 12.29 4.51
CA GLY A 9 -3.94 12.05 3.65
C GLY A 9 -3.21 10.75 3.97
N GLU A 10 -3.92 9.69 4.39
CA GLU A 10 -3.35 8.44 4.88
C GLU A 10 -3.81 7.21 4.07
N ILE A 11 -3.00 6.15 4.11
CA ILE A 11 -3.35 4.83 3.58
C ILE A 11 -3.36 3.82 4.73
N HIS A 12 -4.44 3.05 4.84
CA HIS A 12 -4.59 2.01 5.85
C HIS A 12 -4.66 0.64 5.15
N VAL A 13 -3.76 -0.25 5.54
CA VAL A 13 -3.73 -1.64 5.06
C VAL A 13 -4.00 -2.57 6.23
N THR A 14 -5.12 -3.28 6.18
CA THR A 14 -5.57 -4.21 7.23
C THR A 14 -5.61 -5.63 6.68
N ARG A 15 -4.88 -6.55 7.33
CA ARG A 15 -4.74 -7.96 6.94
C ARG A 15 -4.42 -8.12 5.45
N PRO A 16 -3.24 -7.64 5.00
CA PRO A 16 -2.85 -7.71 3.60
C PRO A 16 -2.84 -9.16 3.10
N ARG A 17 -3.43 -9.38 1.92
CA ARG A 17 -3.51 -10.68 1.26
C ARG A 17 -3.26 -10.49 -0.23
N LEU A 18 -2.60 -11.46 -0.84
CA LEU A 18 -2.40 -11.55 -2.28
C LEU A 18 -3.11 -12.80 -2.81
N PRO A 19 -3.73 -12.72 -4.01
CA PRO A 19 -4.26 -13.89 -4.69
C PRO A 19 -3.21 -14.99 -4.85
N ILE A 20 -3.67 -16.23 -4.99
CA ILE A 20 -2.80 -17.39 -5.21
C ILE A 20 -2.04 -17.20 -6.53
N GLY A 21 -0.74 -17.52 -6.52
CA GLY A 21 0.13 -17.36 -7.69
C GLY A 21 0.59 -15.93 -7.95
N ILE A 22 0.20 -14.97 -7.10
CA ILE A 22 0.69 -13.58 -7.18
C ILE A 22 1.69 -13.33 -6.07
N ASP A 23 2.90 -12.95 -6.47
CA ASP A 23 3.98 -12.56 -5.58
C ASP A 23 4.09 -11.04 -5.41
N THR A 24 3.70 -10.27 -6.43
CA THR A 24 3.73 -8.80 -6.39
C THR A 24 2.49 -8.21 -7.04
N LEU A 25 1.90 -7.20 -6.41
CA LEU A 25 0.84 -6.37 -6.96
C LEU A 25 1.17 -4.90 -6.69
N THR A 26 1.26 -4.08 -7.73
CA THR A 26 1.46 -2.64 -7.60
C THR A 26 0.19 -1.90 -8.03
N LEU A 27 -0.30 -1.02 -7.18
CA LEU A 27 -1.30 -0.02 -7.53
C LEU A 27 -0.55 1.26 -7.91
N SER A 28 -0.56 1.57 -9.20
CA SER A 28 0.11 2.76 -9.74
C SER A 28 -0.80 3.99 -9.66
N HIS A 29 -0.18 5.15 -9.42
CA HIS A 29 -0.81 6.46 -9.40
C HIS A 29 -2.05 6.53 -8.50
N LEU A 30 -1.95 5.91 -7.32
CA LEU A 30 -2.99 5.91 -6.32
C LEU A 30 -3.11 7.31 -5.69
N GLY A 31 -4.24 7.97 -5.94
CA GLY A 31 -4.53 9.30 -5.40
C GLY A 31 -4.84 9.25 -3.91
N VAL A 32 -4.18 10.10 -3.11
CA VAL A 32 -4.40 10.29 -1.67
C VAL A 32 -4.38 11.78 -1.37
N GLY A 33 -5.57 12.37 -1.18
CA GLY A 33 -5.73 13.82 -1.10
C GLY A 33 -5.19 14.49 -2.38
N ALA A 34 -4.23 15.41 -2.23
CA ALA A 34 -3.57 16.09 -3.35
C ALA A 34 -2.32 15.37 -3.89
N LYS A 35 -1.98 14.20 -3.36
CA LYS A 35 -0.77 13.43 -3.72
C LYS A 35 -1.17 12.21 -4.55
N ALA A 36 -0.23 11.72 -5.35
CA ALA A 36 -0.34 10.43 -6.03
C ALA A 36 0.90 9.60 -5.69
N VAL A 37 0.69 8.34 -5.32
CA VAL A 37 1.76 7.42 -4.90
C VAL A 37 1.57 6.06 -5.55
N ASP A 38 2.65 5.28 -5.61
CA ASP A 38 2.59 3.88 -6.02
C ASP A 38 2.70 3.00 -4.78
N LEU A 39 1.70 2.16 -4.54
CA LEU A 39 1.64 1.23 -3.42
C LEU A 39 1.87 -0.19 -3.92
N THR A 40 2.88 -0.86 -3.39
CA THR A 40 3.22 -2.25 -3.73
C THR A 40 2.89 -3.18 -2.58
N PHE A 41 2.24 -4.28 -2.91
CA PHE A 41 2.09 -5.45 -2.07
C PHE A 41 3.05 -6.53 -2.57
N GLN A 42 3.81 -7.15 -1.65
CA GLN A 42 4.76 -8.21 -2.00
C GLN A 42 4.65 -9.37 -1.02
N ARG A 43 4.69 -10.60 -1.56
CA ARG A 43 4.81 -11.82 -0.77
C ARG A 43 6.26 -12.03 -0.35
N VAL A 44 6.49 -12.16 0.96
CA VAL A 44 7.78 -12.45 1.56
C VAL A 44 7.59 -13.63 2.52
N GLY A 45 8.00 -14.81 2.09
CA GLY A 45 7.63 -16.07 2.75
C GLY A 45 6.12 -16.23 2.83
N ASP A 46 5.60 -16.46 4.03
CA ASP A 46 4.16 -16.64 4.27
C ASP A 46 3.41 -15.33 4.55
N ARG A 47 4.10 -14.18 4.49
CA ARG A 47 3.52 -12.87 4.79
C ARG A 47 3.39 -12.02 3.54
N VAL A 48 2.43 -11.10 3.57
CA VAL A 48 2.31 -10.03 2.56
C VAL A 48 2.67 -8.72 3.23
N VAL A 49 3.65 -8.03 2.67
CA VAL A 49 4.04 -6.67 3.07
C VAL A 49 3.43 -5.65 2.12
N ALA A 50 3.24 -4.43 2.59
CA ALA A 50 2.81 -3.29 1.79
C ALA A 50 3.80 -2.14 2.00
N PHE A 51 4.23 -1.49 0.91
CA PHE A 51 5.18 -0.39 0.95
C PHE A 51 4.95 0.57 -0.23
N LEU A 52 5.31 1.84 -0.03
CA LEU A 52 5.31 2.83 -1.11
C LEU A 52 6.59 2.69 -1.93
N ALA A 53 6.55 3.02 -3.22
CA ALA A 53 7.78 3.09 -4.02
C ALA A 53 8.77 4.10 -3.40
N ASP A 54 10.07 3.84 -3.48
CA ASP A 54 11.12 4.64 -2.80
C ASP A 54 11.00 6.15 -3.04
N ARG A 55 10.65 6.57 -4.27
CA ARG A 55 10.44 7.98 -4.63
C ARG A 55 9.26 8.65 -3.93
N HIS A 56 8.37 7.87 -3.33
CA HIS A 56 7.18 8.31 -2.61
C HIS A 56 7.29 8.07 -1.09
N ASP A 57 8.45 7.62 -0.61
CA ASP A 57 8.65 7.39 0.82
C ASP A 57 8.46 8.69 1.62
N GLY A 58 7.77 8.58 2.76
CA GLY A 58 7.39 9.71 3.60
C GLY A 58 6.34 10.68 3.00
N LEU A 59 5.89 10.51 1.75
CA LEU A 59 4.89 11.41 1.16
C LEU A 59 3.51 11.22 1.78
N VAL A 60 3.13 9.99 2.08
CA VAL A 60 1.81 9.60 2.61
C VAL A 60 2.05 8.58 3.73
N PRO A 61 1.50 8.79 4.94
CA PRO A 61 1.55 7.78 5.98
C PRO A 61 0.91 6.47 5.51
N LEU A 62 1.67 5.38 5.57
CA LEU A 62 1.20 4.03 5.31
C LEU A 62 1.09 3.26 6.63
N ILE A 63 -0.13 3.00 7.06
CA ILE A 63 -0.42 2.31 8.32
C ILE A 63 -0.80 0.87 8.00
N VAL A 64 0.04 -0.08 8.43
CA VAL A 64 -0.18 -1.51 8.18
C VAL A 64 -0.53 -2.23 9.48
N ARG A 65 -1.66 -2.94 9.50
CA ARG A 65 -2.16 -3.73 10.62
C ARG A 65 -2.35 -5.18 10.18
N THR A 66 -1.59 -6.10 10.78
CA THR A 66 -1.62 -7.55 10.49
C THR A 66 -2.53 -8.30 11.43
#